data_AF-A0A1A8N6F9-F1
#
_entry.id   AF-A0A1A8N6F9-F1
#
_cell.length_a   1.000
_cell.length_b   1.000
_cell.length_c   1.000
_cell.angle_alpha   90.00
_cell.angle_beta   90.00
_cell.angle_gamma   90.00
#
_symmetry.space_group_name_H-M   'P 1'
#
loop_
_entity.id
_entity.type
_entity.pdbx_description
1 polymer ?
#
loop_
_entity_poly.entity_id
_entity_poly.type
_entity_poly.pdbx_seq_one_letter_code
_entity_poly.pdbx_strand_id
1 'polypeptide(L)'
;MELTFALRRKEIVEAEPMVTEVMERWPALFNEAEIREEFHRITNKDLMDSFRAGLNQHTSRLLQLYRAKRTTLPAEMDQLLNRLDEETSDITMHRQTTALKGLPFYLRDSHEKLFRSCL
;
A
#
# COMPACT_ATOMS: atom_id res chain seq x y z
N MET A 1 11.49 -9.01 21.75
CA MET A 1 12.01 -8.33 20.54
C MET A 1 12.69 -6.98 20.80
N GLU A 2 12.66 -6.41 22.01
CA GLU A 2 13.38 -5.16 22.35
C GLU A 2 14.88 -5.18 21.99
N LEU A 3 15.58 -6.28 22.30
CA LEU A 3 17.03 -6.41 22.09
C LEU A 3 17.45 -6.39 20.61
N THR A 4 16.54 -6.69 19.68
CA THR A 4 16.84 -6.73 18.24
C THR A 4 16.49 -5.43 17.51
N PHE A 5 15.69 -4.53 18.13
CA PHE A 5 15.26 -3.28 17.50
C PHE A 5 16.44 -2.37 17.12
N ALA A 6 17.32 -2.07 18.08
CA ALA A 6 18.44 -1.16 17.84
C ALA A 6 19.42 -1.70 16.79
N LEU A 7 19.70 -3.00 16.82
CA LEU A 7 20.57 -3.67 15.86
C LEU A 7 19.96 -3.67 14.45
N ARG A 8 18.68 -4.04 14.32
CA ARG A 8 17.91 -3.95 13.07
C ARG A 8 17.96 -2.57 12.46
N ARG A 9 17.58 -1.56 13.24
CA ARG A 9 17.51 -0.18 12.76
C ARG A 9 18.90 0.31 12.34
N LYS A 10 19.94 -0.01 13.11
CA LYS A 10 21.32 0.35 12.77
C LYS A 10 21.71 -0.24 11.42
N GLU A 11 21.49 -1.54 11.23
CA GLU A 11 21.79 -2.21 9.96
C GLU A 11 20.99 -1.63 8.79
N ILE A 12 19.67 -1.52 8.92
CA ILE A 12 18.79 -1.06 7.83
C ILE A 12 19.11 0.38 7.43
N VAL A 13 19.35 1.27 8.40
CA VAL A 13 19.58 2.69 8.15
C VAL A 13 21.01 2.97 7.72
N GLU A 14 22.01 2.27 8.25
CA GLU A 14 23.42 2.53 7.92
C GLU A 14 23.91 1.75 6.70
N ALA A 15 23.46 0.50 6.54
CA ALA A 15 23.96 -0.38 5.47
C ALA A 15 23.05 -0.41 4.23
N GLU A 16 21.81 0.11 4.33
CA GLU A 16 20.81 0.11 3.25
C GLU A 16 20.77 -1.21 2.44
N PRO A 17 20.69 -2.37 3.12
CA PRO A 17 20.81 -3.68 2.48
C PRO A 17 19.65 -3.96 1.51
N MET A 18 19.84 -4.93 0.62
CA MET A 18 18.75 -5.35 -0.27
C MET A 18 17.59 -5.92 0.53
N VAL A 19 16.36 -5.73 0.05
CA VAL A 19 15.14 -6.26 0.71
C VAL A 19 15.24 -7.77 0.97
N THR A 20 15.86 -8.52 0.05
CA THR A 20 16.10 -9.96 0.21
C THR A 20 16.97 -10.29 1.41
N GLU A 21 18.01 -9.49 1.68
CA GLU A 21 18.92 -9.67 2.83
C GLU A 21 18.21 -9.32 4.14
N VAL A 22 17.36 -8.28 4.13
CA VAL A 22 16.52 -7.93 5.28
C VAL A 22 15.51 -9.04 5.58
N MET A 23 14.92 -9.66 4.56
CA MET A 23 14.01 -10.80 4.73
C MET A 23 14.69 -11.99 5.39
N GLU A 24 15.90 -12.32 4.96
CA GLU A 24 16.67 -13.46 5.50
C GLU A 24 17.10 -13.21 6.96
N ARG A 25 17.59 -12.00 7.26
CA ARG A 25 18.11 -11.67 8.59
C ARG A 25 17.01 -11.32 9.60
N TRP A 26 15.96 -10.66 9.13
CA TRP A 26 14.89 -10.12 9.97
C TRP A 26 13.50 -10.52 9.45
N PRO A 27 13.20 -11.83 9.37
CA PRO A 27 11.93 -12.31 8.81
C PRO A 27 10.71 -11.79 9.56
N ALA A 28 10.86 -11.47 10.86
CA ALA A 28 9.82 -10.85 11.67
C ALA A 28 9.34 -9.50 11.11
N LEU A 29 10.20 -8.72 10.42
CA LEU A 29 9.81 -7.46 9.76
C LEU A 29 8.89 -7.68 8.54
N PHE A 30 8.57 -8.92 8.19
CA PHE A 30 7.61 -9.26 7.15
C PHE A 30 6.35 -9.89 7.75
N ASN A 31 6.23 -9.93 9.07
CA ASN A 31 4.99 -10.20 9.79
C ASN A 31 4.24 -8.89 10.03
N GLU A 32 2.95 -8.86 9.70
CA GLU A 32 2.12 -7.66 9.82
C GLU A 32 2.10 -7.06 11.24
N ALA A 33 1.98 -7.89 12.28
CA ALA A 33 1.91 -7.42 13.66
C ALA A 33 3.22 -6.76 14.09
N GLU A 34 4.35 -7.35 13.69
CA GLU A 34 5.68 -6.82 14.01
C GLU A 34 5.97 -5.51 13.27
N ILE A 35 5.57 -5.39 12.00
CA ILE A 35 5.71 -4.13 11.24
C ILE A 35 4.90 -3.01 11.92
N ARG A 36 3.68 -3.31 12.38
CA ARG A 36 2.83 -2.34 13.08
C ARG A 36 3.50 -1.84 14.36
N GLU A 37 4.02 -2.76 15.18
CA GLU A 37 4.71 -2.42 16.43
C GLU A 37 6.01 -1.63 16.19
N GLU A 38 6.79 -2.00 15.17
CA GLU A 38 8.01 -1.29 14.78
C GLU A 38 7.71 0.13 14.29
N PHE A 39 6.70 0.29 13.44
CA PHE A 39 6.24 1.60 12.99
C PHE A 39 5.75 2.46 14.16
N HIS A 40 4.96 1.88 15.06
CA HIS A 40 4.48 2.56 16.25
C HIS A 40 5.64 2.99 17.15
N ARG A 41 6.62 2.12 17.40
CA ARG A 41 7.78 2.43 18.23
C ARG A 41 8.64 3.58 17.67
N ILE A 42 8.76 3.67 16.35
CA ILE A 42 9.56 4.72 15.70
C ILE A 42 8.79 6.06 15.62
N THR A 43 7.50 6.00 15.27
CA THR A 43 6.73 7.19 14.89
C THR A 43 5.73 7.65 15.95
N ASN A 44 5.46 6.80 16.94
CA ASN A 44 4.39 6.92 17.92
C ASN A 44 2.98 7.07 17.30
N LYS A 45 2.75 6.46 16.13
CA LYS A 45 1.48 6.49 15.40
C LYS A 45 1.02 5.08 15.06
N ASP A 46 -0.29 4.89 14.88
CA ASP A 46 -0.80 3.63 14.30
C ASP A 46 -0.49 3.58 12.80
N LEU A 47 0.05 2.44 12.35
CA LEU A 47 0.46 2.24 10.96
C LEU A 47 -0.72 2.28 10.01
N MET A 48 -1.83 1.60 10.35
CA MET A 48 -2.97 1.49 9.43
C MET A 48 -3.76 2.77 9.35
N ASP A 49 -3.93 3.49 10.45
CA ASP A 49 -4.58 4.79 10.45
C ASP A 49 -3.75 5.80 9.65
N SER A 50 -2.42 5.79 9.83
CA SER A 50 -1.50 6.63 9.04
C SER A 50 -1.56 6.28 7.55
N PHE A 51 -1.54 5.00 7.23
CA PHE A 51 -1.66 4.51 5.85
C PHE A 51 -3.01 4.90 5.23
N ARG A 52 -4.13 4.66 5.93
CA ARG A 52 -5.48 5.00 5.46
C ARG A 52 -5.66 6.50 5.28
N ALA A 53 -5.10 7.32 6.18
CA ALA A 53 -5.12 8.77 6.07
C ALA A 53 -4.35 9.25 4.83
N GLY A 54 -3.13 8.73 4.62
CA GLY A 54 -2.33 9.03 3.43
C GLY A 54 -3.00 8.57 2.14
N LEU A 55 -3.57 7.36 2.14
CA LEU A 55 -4.34 6.85 1.02
C LEU A 55 -5.53 7.78 0.71
N ASN A 56 -6.33 8.14 1.71
CA ASN A 56 -7.46 9.06 1.56
C ASN A 56 -7.07 10.38 0.91
N GLN A 57 -5.94 10.97 1.33
CA GLN A 57 -5.43 12.22 0.78
C GLN A 57 -5.13 12.11 -0.73
N HIS A 58 -4.68 10.95 -1.20
CA HIS A 58 -4.27 10.76 -2.59
C HIS A 58 -5.32 10.07 -3.48
N THR A 59 -6.32 9.40 -2.89
CA THR A 59 -7.39 8.68 -3.58
C THR A 59 -8.02 9.47 -4.71
N SER A 60 -8.48 10.71 -4.44
CA SER A 60 -9.15 11.51 -5.46
C SER A 60 -8.25 11.84 -6.66
N ARG A 61 -6.95 12.09 -6.41
CA ARG A 61 -5.98 12.39 -7.46
C ARG A 61 -5.63 11.15 -8.29
N LEU A 62 -5.51 9.98 -7.65
CA LEU A 62 -5.30 8.71 -8.34
C LEU A 62 -6.47 8.40 -9.29
N LEU A 63 -7.71 8.52 -8.80
CA LEU A 63 -8.89 8.29 -9.62
C LEU A 63 -8.98 9.25 -10.82
N GLN A 64 -8.58 10.51 -10.64
CA GLN A 64 -8.47 11.47 -11.76
C GLN A 64 -7.43 11.04 -12.80
N LEU A 65 -6.26 10.56 -12.35
CA LEU A 65 -5.22 10.06 -13.26
C LEU A 65 -5.69 8.82 -14.03
N TYR A 66 -6.41 7.92 -13.38
CA TYR A 66 -6.97 6.74 -14.03
C TYR A 66 -7.98 7.12 -15.12
N ARG A 67 -8.87 8.08 -14.82
CA ARG A 67 -9.83 8.62 -15.80
C ARG A 67 -9.14 9.37 -16.95
N ALA A 68 -8.06 10.10 -16.67
CA ALA A 68 -7.31 10.82 -17.72
C ALA A 68 -6.62 9.86 -18.70
N LYS A 69 -6.17 8.69 -18.22
CA LYS A 69 -5.50 7.67 -19.03
C LYS A 69 -6.41 6.53 -19.47
N ARG A 70 -7.72 6.68 -19.28
CA ARG A 70 -8.75 5.65 -19.49
C ARG A 70 -8.60 4.92 -20.83
N THR A 71 -8.37 5.66 -21.91
CA THR A 71 -8.25 5.11 -23.28
C THR A 71 -6.98 4.29 -23.54
N THR A 72 -5.98 4.41 -22.66
CA THR A 72 -4.67 3.73 -22.81
C THR A 72 -4.47 2.58 -21.84
N LEU A 73 -5.42 2.41 -20.91
CA LEU A 73 -5.38 1.39 -19.87
C LEU A 73 -6.24 0.19 -20.26
N PRO A 74 -6.00 -0.99 -19.65
CA PRO A 74 -6.78 -2.20 -19.91
C PRO A 74 -8.29 -2.00 -19.63
N ALA A 75 -9.15 -2.78 -20.30
CA ALA A 75 -10.60 -2.68 -20.17
C ALA A 75 -11.09 -2.96 -18.73
N GLU A 76 -10.30 -3.67 -17.93
CA GLU A 76 -10.54 -3.91 -16.51
C GLU A 76 -10.52 -2.61 -15.69
N MET A 77 -9.72 -1.62 -16.07
CA MET A 77 -9.72 -0.29 -15.45
C MET A 77 -11.06 0.42 -15.70
N ASP A 78 -11.63 0.27 -16.89
CA ASP A 78 -12.93 0.83 -17.25
C ASP A 78 -14.05 0.23 -16.42
N GLN A 79 -14.06 -1.10 -16.28
CA GLN A 79 -15.02 -1.81 -15.43
C GLN A 79 -14.88 -1.43 -13.96
N LEU A 80 -13.65 -1.15 -13.50
CA LEU A 80 -13.39 -0.71 -12.13
C LEU A 80 -13.93 0.71 -11.88
N LEU A 81 -13.70 1.64 -12.80
CA LEU A 81 -14.19 3.02 -12.69
C LEU A 81 -15.72 3.11 -12.84
N ASN A 82 -16.32 2.32 -13.73
CA ASN A 82 -17.78 2.30 -13.88
C ASN A 82 -18.47 1.77 -12.62
N ARG A 83 -17.95 0.71 -11.98
CA ARG A 83 -18.46 0.21 -10.69
C ARG A 83 -18.37 1.27 -9.59
N LEU A 84 -17.27 2.02 -9.56
CA LEU A 84 -17.12 3.16 -8.65
C LEU A 84 -18.20 4.23 -8.86
N ASP A 85 -18.59 4.50 -10.12
CA ASP A 85 -19.59 5.51 -10.43
C ASP A 85 -21.03 5.03 -10.12
N GLU A 86 -21.27 3.72 -10.12
CA GLU A 86 -22.55 3.08 -9.76
C GLU A 86 -22.75 2.95 -8.24
N GLU A 87 -21.67 2.84 -7.46
CA GLU A 87 -21.72 2.59 -6.02
C GLU A 87 -22.04 3.87 -5.21
N THR A 88 -23.17 3.85 -4.51
CA THR A 88 -23.69 5.01 -3.73
C THR A 88 -23.56 4.84 -2.21
N SER A 89 -23.10 3.67 -1.74
CA SER A 89 -22.90 3.33 -0.33
C SER A 89 -21.41 3.32 0.05
N ASP A 90 -21.08 3.83 1.24
CA ASP A 90 -19.71 3.99 1.78
C ASP A 90 -18.69 4.49 0.74
N ILE A 91 -18.95 5.71 0.27
CA ILE A 91 -18.19 6.39 -0.78
C ILE A 91 -16.70 6.45 -0.46
N THR A 92 -16.32 6.58 0.82
CA THR A 92 -14.92 6.74 1.21
C THR A 92 -14.14 5.44 1.07
N MET A 93 -14.62 4.35 1.69
CA MET A 93 -13.95 3.05 1.62
C MET A 93 -13.93 2.53 0.18
N HIS A 94 -15.03 2.69 -0.55
CA HIS A 94 -15.13 2.22 -1.93
C HIS A 94 -14.15 2.97 -2.84
N ARG A 95 -14.01 4.29 -2.70
CA ARG A 95 -13.02 5.08 -3.45
C ARG A 95 -11.58 4.66 -3.15
N GLN A 96 -11.24 4.43 -1.88
CA GLN A 96 -9.92 3.95 -1.49
C GLN A 96 -9.60 2.58 -2.11
N THR A 97 -10.56 1.66 -2.02
CA THR A 97 -10.46 0.31 -2.57
C THR A 97 -10.23 0.35 -4.09
N THR A 98 -10.99 1.16 -4.80
CA THR A 98 -10.85 1.35 -6.25
C THR A 98 -9.52 2.02 -6.60
N ALA A 99 -9.07 2.99 -5.81
CA ALA A 99 -7.75 3.61 -6.01
C ALA A 99 -6.60 2.59 -5.90
N LEU A 100 -6.65 1.69 -4.91
CA LEU A 100 -5.67 0.62 -4.74
C LEU A 100 -5.75 -0.42 -5.86
N LYS A 101 -6.96 -0.92 -6.17
CA LYS A 101 -7.16 -1.90 -7.25
C LYS A 101 -6.75 -1.37 -8.62
N GLY A 102 -6.86 -0.07 -8.86
CA GLY A 102 -6.46 0.59 -10.11
C GLY A 102 -4.94 0.75 -10.27
N LEU A 103 -4.19 0.74 -9.16
CA LEU A 103 -2.76 1.08 -9.15
C LEU A 103 -1.89 0.14 -10.02
N PRO A 104 -2.07 -1.20 -10.01
CA PRO A 104 -1.30 -2.12 -10.85
C PRO A 104 -1.53 -1.86 -12.34
N PHE A 105 -2.79 -1.66 -12.73
CA PHE A 105 -3.14 -1.37 -14.12
C PHE A 105 -2.50 -0.06 -14.58
N TYR A 106 -2.47 0.96 -13.71
CA TYR A 106 -1.85 2.24 -14.01
C TYR A 106 -0.33 2.16 -14.16
N LEU A 107 0.34 1.39 -13.29
CA LEU A 107 1.79 1.16 -13.33
C LEU A 107 2.21 0.13 -14.39
N ARG A 108 1.26 -0.57 -15.02
CA ARG A 108 1.47 -1.71 -15.91
C ARG A 108 2.21 -2.88 -15.24
N ASP A 109 2.05 -2.98 -13.92
CA ASP A 109 2.56 -4.08 -13.12
C ASP A 109 1.53 -5.22 -13.02
N SER A 110 2.02 -6.44 -12.81
CA SER A 110 1.14 -7.59 -12.61
C SER A 110 0.30 -7.41 -11.34
N HIS A 111 -1.01 -7.24 -11.52
CA HIS A 111 -2.01 -7.14 -10.45
C HIS A 111 -1.97 -8.33 -9.48
N GLU A 112 -1.48 -9.49 -9.92
CA GLU A 112 -1.34 -10.69 -9.09
C GLU A 112 -0.24 -10.59 -8.02
N LYS A 113 0.70 -9.66 -8.17
CA LYS A 113 1.86 -9.52 -7.26
C LYS A 113 1.74 -8.37 -6.27
N LEU A 114 0.98 -7.33 -6.60
CA LEU A 114 0.99 -6.07 -5.84
C LEU A 114 0.05 -6.04 -4.62
N PHE A 115 -1.06 -6.77 -4.62
CA PHE A 115 -2.10 -6.60 -3.58
C PHE A 115 -2.68 -7.89 -3.01
N ARG A 116 -1.91 -8.99 -2.94
CA ARG A 116 -2.42 -10.26 -2.39
C ARG A 116 -2.89 -10.17 -0.93
N SER A 117 -2.47 -9.17 -0.17
CA SER A 117 -2.68 -9.08 1.29
C SER A 117 -3.25 -7.75 1.79
N CYS A 118 -3.63 -6.81 0.91
CA CYS A 118 -4.04 -5.45 1.32
C CYS A 118 -5.54 -5.15 1.14
N LEU A 119 -6.35 -6.17 0.84
CA LEU A 119 -7.82 -6.06 0.69
C LEU A 119 -8.51 -7.03 1.64
#